data_AF-A0A3P8QYQ0-F1
#
_entry.id   AF-A0A3P8QYQ0-F1
#
_cell.length_a   1.000
_cell.length_b   1.000
_cell.length_c   1.000
_cell.angle_alpha   90.00
_cell.angle_beta   90.00
_cell.angle_gamma   90.00
#
_symmetry.space_group_name_H-M   'P 1'
#
loop_
_entity.id
_entity.type
_entity.pdbx_description
1 polymer ?
#
loop_
_entity_poly.entity_id
_entity_poly.type
_entity_poly.pdbx_seq_one_letter_code
_entity_poly.pdbx_strand_id
1 'polypeptide(L)'
;MKKTWFFLKVMPVLLFLTLLCPVLVSSSQPSATDSCGPEFAVLKRSIRKLENSLLIRKWQVEHLQTHKYFRPFQPAASNSKPQADSDPDSGLNHNKSAALDGLDMTLTKPLPPTGNLIVYDKDCSELFDRQRPSSGFYRIRPKLHQEPFLVYCDMDDGGGWTVFQKRRHGRVDFHRDWVDYRDGFGDFKLWNDEFWLGNEHIYSLLSEGKNLVKIDLMDWDGQRSYAFYDNFRITDEADKYRLQYGQYSGSAGDALSGSRGVVEQWSSCLSGMHFSTRDQDNDRYLQGSCAQENKAGWWYNRCHAANLNGKFYRRGKYKAEYDDGIVWGTWKGLWYSLRHTTMKVRPLVFLDAVGSGAGEI
;
A
#
# COMPACT_ATOMS: atom_id res chain seq x y z
N MET A 1 -61.80 5.61 -13.17
CA MET A 1 -61.87 6.66 -12.14
C MET A 1 -61.14 6.18 -10.89
N LYS A 2 -60.23 7.03 -10.38
CA LYS A 2 -59.60 7.12 -9.04
C LYS A 2 -58.82 5.93 -8.44
N LYS A 3 -57.50 6.15 -8.40
CA LYS A 3 -56.44 5.57 -7.56
C LYS A 3 -56.42 6.21 -6.15
N THR A 4 -55.95 5.47 -5.15
CA THR A 4 -55.20 5.93 -3.94
C THR A 4 -54.65 4.66 -3.27
N TRP A 5 -53.39 4.21 -3.40
CA TRP A 5 -52.08 4.70 -2.91
C TRP A 5 -51.96 4.89 -1.38
N PHE A 6 -51.39 3.88 -0.70
CA PHE A 6 -50.75 3.99 0.61
C PHE A 6 -49.24 4.21 0.39
N PHE A 7 -48.72 5.35 0.85
CA PHE A 7 -47.28 5.64 0.91
C PHE A 7 -46.75 5.23 2.29
N LEU A 8 -45.75 4.35 2.32
CA LEU A 8 -44.87 4.14 3.46
C LEU A 8 -43.67 5.09 3.28
N LYS A 9 -43.44 6.01 4.22
CA LYS A 9 -42.23 6.85 4.27
C LYS A 9 -41.48 6.58 5.57
N VAL A 10 -40.17 6.46 5.42
CA VAL A 10 -39.16 6.17 6.44
C VAL A 10 -38.34 7.44 6.70
N MET A 11 -38.06 7.71 8.00
CA MET A 11 -36.97 8.51 8.60
C MET A 11 -36.99 10.07 8.49
N PRO A 12 -36.13 10.82 9.23
CA PRO A 12 -35.64 10.70 10.63
C PRO A 12 -35.60 12.09 11.37
N VAL A 13 -35.47 12.17 12.70
CA VAL A 13 -35.00 13.43 13.38
C VAL A 13 -34.10 13.13 14.59
N LEU A 14 -32.97 13.84 14.62
CA LEU A 14 -31.87 13.91 15.58
C LEU A 14 -32.18 14.81 16.81
N LEU A 15 -31.51 14.50 17.94
CA LEU A 15 -30.98 15.40 19.01
C LEU A 15 -31.93 16.27 19.88
N PHE A 16 -31.87 16.12 21.21
CA PHE A 16 -31.04 16.94 22.14
C PHE A 16 -31.34 16.71 23.66
N LEU A 17 -30.31 16.89 24.49
CA LEU A 17 -30.27 17.31 25.92
C LEU A 17 -30.57 16.34 27.10
N THR A 18 -29.47 15.79 27.64
CA THR A 18 -28.94 15.82 29.04
C THR A 18 -29.82 16.16 30.27
N LEU A 19 -29.44 15.49 31.39
CA LEU A 19 -29.73 15.69 32.84
C LEU A 19 -30.86 14.77 33.37
N LEU A 20 -30.70 13.96 34.42
CA LEU A 20 -30.09 14.21 35.73
C LEU A 20 -29.51 12.93 36.37
N CYS A 21 -28.33 13.08 36.97
CA CYS A 21 -27.71 12.17 37.92
C CYS A 21 -28.19 12.56 39.33
N PRO A 22 -28.62 11.66 40.23
CA PRO A 22 -28.80 12.03 41.63
C PRO A 22 -27.47 11.90 42.37
N VAL A 23 -27.01 13.03 42.91
CA VAL A 23 -25.90 13.09 43.88
C VAL A 23 -26.45 12.74 45.26
N LEU A 24 -25.88 11.71 45.91
CA LEU A 24 -25.80 11.68 47.37
C LEU A 24 -24.37 11.27 47.77
N VAL A 25 -23.74 12.20 48.48
CA VAL A 25 -22.41 12.11 49.08
C VAL A 25 -22.52 11.41 50.43
N SER A 26 -21.73 10.35 50.66
CA SER A 26 -20.92 10.24 51.88
C SER A 26 -19.82 9.17 51.75
N SER A 27 -18.58 9.66 51.73
CA SER A 27 -17.34 9.06 52.25
C SER A 27 -17.24 7.53 52.48
N SER A 28 -16.51 6.84 51.59
CA SER A 28 -15.31 6.02 51.89
C SER A 28 -14.93 5.18 50.65
N GLN A 29 -13.69 5.31 50.16
CA GLN A 29 -13.14 4.54 49.02
C GLN A 29 -13.28 3.01 49.23
N PRO A 30 -13.55 2.25 48.15
CA PRO A 30 -12.45 1.65 47.39
C PRO A 30 -12.59 1.83 45.87
N SER A 31 -11.46 2.03 45.20
CA SER A 31 -11.34 2.13 43.74
C SER A 31 -11.57 0.77 43.08
N ALA A 32 -12.75 0.59 42.47
CA ALA A 32 -12.96 -0.38 41.41
C ALA A 32 -12.54 0.28 40.09
N THR A 33 -11.41 -0.14 39.53
CA THR A 33 -11.08 0.12 38.13
C THR A 33 -12.03 -0.70 37.26
N ASP A 34 -13.08 -0.06 36.75
CA ASP A 34 -13.96 -0.64 35.75
C ASP A 34 -13.15 -0.99 34.49
N SER A 35 -13.01 -2.30 34.27
CA SER A 35 -12.39 -2.91 33.11
C SER A 35 -13.34 -2.80 31.91
N CYS A 36 -13.09 -1.83 31.02
CA CYS A 36 -13.68 -1.81 29.68
C CYS A 36 -12.66 -1.42 28.61
N GLY A 37 -11.47 -2.04 28.67
CA GLY A 37 -10.39 -1.85 27.69
C GLY A 37 -10.39 -2.89 26.55
N PRO A 38 -10.29 -4.20 26.86
CA PRO A 38 -10.08 -5.23 25.83
C PRO A 38 -11.31 -5.48 24.97
N GLU A 39 -12.51 -5.49 25.55
CA GLU A 39 -13.76 -5.69 24.81
C GLU A 39 -14.07 -4.53 23.86
N PHE A 40 -13.80 -3.29 24.29
CA PHE A 40 -13.97 -2.11 23.45
C PHE A 40 -13.01 -2.11 22.25
N ALA A 41 -11.77 -2.56 22.44
CA ALA A 41 -10.80 -2.70 21.35
C ALA A 41 -11.16 -3.83 20.37
N VAL A 42 -11.73 -4.94 20.86
CA VAL A 42 -12.28 -6.02 20.02
C VAL A 42 -13.51 -5.55 19.25
N LEU A 43 -14.39 -4.78 19.89
CA LEU A 43 -15.58 -4.22 19.27
C LEU A 43 -15.22 -3.21 18.18
N LYS A 44 -14.27 -2.30 18.44
CA LYS A 44 -13.76 -1.34 17.47
C LYS A 44 -13.11 -2.03 16.26
N ARG A 45 -12.37 -3.12 16.47
CA ARG A 45 -11.83 -3.99 15.40
C ARG A 45 -12.94 -4.63 14.58
N SER A 46 -13.97 -5.14 15.24
CA SER A 46 -15.12 -5.78 14.59
C SER A 46 -15.92 -4.77 13.77
N ILE A 47 -16.11 -3.55 14.28
CA ILE A 47 -16.78 -2.44 13.58
C ILE A 47 -16.00 -2.07 12.32
N ARG A 48 -14.67 -1.84 12.41
CA ARG A 48 -13.85 -1.55 11.22
C ARG A 48 -13.91 -2.66 10.16
N LYS A 49 -13.86 -3.93 10.59
CA LYS A 49 -13.99 -5.08 9.69
C LYS A 49 -15.35 -5.11 8.99
N LEU A 50 -16.42 -4.82 9.72
CA LEU A 50 -17.78 -4.75 9.19
C LEU A 50 -17.97 -3.54 8.27
N GLU A 51 -17.43 -2.36 8.61
CA GLU A 51 -17.45 -1.16 7.77
C GLU A 51 -16.74 -1.39 6.44
N ASN A 52 -15.56 -2.03 6.46
CA ASN A 52 -14.84 -2.42 5.25
C ASN A 52 -15.63 -3.44 4.42
N SER A 53 -16.23 -4.44 5.06
CA SER A 53 -17.07 -5.42 4.36
C SER A 53 -18.32 -4.78 3.75
N LEU A 54 -18.94 -3.83 4.45
CA LEU A 54 -20.09 -3.07 3.99
C LEU A 54 -19.71 -2.16 2.82
N LEU A 55 -18.57 -1.49 2.87
CA LEU A 55 -18.05 -0.67 1.77
C LEU A 55 -17.84 -1.51 0.51
N ILE A 56 -17.25 -2.70 0.66
CA ILE A 56 -17.02 -3.65 -0.43
C ILE A 56 -18.36 -4.16 -1.01
N ARG A 57 -19.31 -4.56 -0.15
CA ARG A 57 -20.62 -5.05 -0.61
C ARG A 57 -21.46 -3.95 -1.25
N LYS A 58 -21.42 -2.73 -0.70
CA LYS A 58 -22.10 -1.56 -1.26
C LYS A 58 -21.57 -1.25 -2.66
N TRP A 59 -20.25 -1.24 -2.82
CA TRP A 59 -19.61 -1.11 -4.12
C TRP A 59 -20.02 -2.24 -5.08
N GLN A 60 -20.05 -3.50 -4.63
CA GLN A 60 -20.51 -4.63 -5.45
C GLN A 60 -21.97 -4.46 -5.93
N VAL A 61 -22.86 -4.01 -5.05
CA VAL A 61 -24.28 -3.78 -5.39
C VAL A 61 -24.41 -2.61 -6.36
N GLU A 62 -23.73 -1.49 -6.11
CA GLU A 62 -23.73 -0.32 -7.02
C GLU A 62 -23.17 -0.70 -8.39
N HIS A 63 -22.13 -1.53 -8.45
CA HIS A 63 -21.55 -2.07 -9.68
C HIS A 63 -22.50 -3.02 -10.43
N LEU A 64 -23.17 -3.93 -9.71
CA LEU A 64 -24.17 -4.84 -10.31
C LEU A 64 -25.42 -4.09 -10.81
N GLN A 65 -25.81 -3.02 -10.13
CA GLN A 65 -26.95 -2.17 -10.53
C GLN A 65 -26.63 -1.30 -11.76
N THR A 66 -25.39 -0.82 -11.88
CA THR A 66 -24.94 -0.01 -13.02
C THR A 66 -24.69 -0.83 -14.29
N HIS A 67 -24.57 -2.15 -14.19
CA HIS A 67 -24.33 -3.06 -15.32
C HIS A 67 -25.47 -4.07 -15.58
N LYS A 68 -26.74 -3.65 -15.44
CA LYS A 68 -27.85 -4.40 -16.06
C LYS A 68 -27.70 -4.35 -17.59
N TYR A 69 -27.31 -5.47 -18.20
CA TYR A 69 -27.92 -6.13 -19.39
C TYR A 69 -26.91 -7.08 -20.07
N PHE A 70 -27.04 -8.39 -19.80
CA PHE A 70 -26.92 -9.38 -20.88
C PHE A 70 -28.07 -9.12 -21.85
N ARG A 71 -27.79 -8.73 -23.10
CA ARG A 71 -28.75 -8.86 -24.20
C ARG A 71 -28.64 -10.26 -24.80
N PRO A 72 -29.74 -10.94 -25.16
CA PRO A 72 -29.69 -12.21 -25.85
C PRO A 72 -29.05 -12.04 -27.23
N PHE A 73 -28.28 -13.04 -27.63
CA PHE A 73 -27.68 -13.17 -28.97
C PHE A 73 -28.76 -13.11 -30.06
N GLN A 74 -28.52 -12.34 -31.13
CA GLN A 74 -29.27 -12.45 -32.39
C GLN A 74 -28.30 -12.75 -33.54
N PRO A 75 -28.60 -13.71 -34.45
CA PRO A 75 -27.67 -14.10 -35.50
C PRO A 75 -27.62 -13.11 -36.66
N ALA A 76 -26.47 -13.12 -37.35
CA ALA A 76 -26.11 -12.27 -38.47
C ALA A 76 -27.05 -12.39 -39.68
N ALA A 77 -27.25 -11.25 -40.37
CA ALA A 77 -27.71 -11.21 -41.75
C ALA A 77 -26.74 -10.36 -42.58
N SER A 78 -26.27 -10.96 -43.68
CA SER A 78 -25.42 -10.44 -44.73
C SER A 78 -26.13 -9.41 -45.62
N ASN A 79 -25.41 -8.37 -46.08
CA ASN A 79 -25.11 -8.16 -47.52
C ASN A 79 -24.47 -6.80 -47.86
N SER A 80 -23.47 -6.89 -48.75
CA SER A 80 -23.02 -5.95 -49.82
C SER A 80 -22.52 -4.51 -49.51
N LYS A 81 -21.23 -4.31 -49.86
CA LYS A 81 -20.46 -3.08 -50.25
C LYS A 81 -21.02 -2.39 -51.53
N PRO A 82 -20.38 -1.35 -52.13
CA PRO A 82 -19.60 -0.16 -51.67
C PRO A 82 -20.05 1.17 -52.38
N GLN A 83 -19.46 2.34 -52.06
CA GLN A 83 -18.76 3.28 -53.01
C GLN A 83 -18.41 4.64 -52.32
N ALA A 84 -17.67 5.51 -53.02
CA ALA A 84 -16.64 6.45 -52.58
C ALA A 84 -17.02 7.97 -52.65
N ASP A 85 -16.03 8.77 -52.20
CA ASP A 85 -15.64 10.14 -52.60
C ASP A 85 -16.48 11.37 -52.19
N SER A 86 -15.82 12.29 -51.46
CA SER A 86 -15.38 13.63 -51.92
C SER A 86 -15.45 14.72 -50.83
N ASP A 87 -14.28 15.29 -50.53
CA ASP A 87 -14.06 16.70 -50.10
C ASP A 87 -14.04 17.59 -51.37
N PRO A 88 -14.12 18.95 -51.36
CA PRO A 88 -13.43 19.87 -50.43
C PRO A 88 -14.11 21.25 -50.13
N ASP A 89 -13.56 22.01 -49.16
CA ASP A 89 -12.93 23.35 -49.36
C ASP A 89 -13.10 24.41 -48.22
N SER A 90 -11.97 25.09 -47.98
CA SER A 90 -11.67 26.46 -47.54
C SER A 90 -12.18 27.12 -46.23
N GLY A 91 -11.23 27.76 -45.51
CA GLY A 91 -11.47 29.11 -44.95
C GLY A 91 -10.83 29.55 -43.60
N LEU A 92 -9.58 30.04 -43.65
CA LEU A 92 -8.97 31.19 -42.91
C LEU A 92 -8.85 31.30 -41.35
N ASN A 93 -7.57 31.26 -40.91
CA ASN A 93 -6.77 32.22 -40.11
C ASN A 93 -7.34 32.99 -38.89
N HIS A 94 -6.64 32.90 -37.74
CA HIS A 94 -6.00 34.05 -37.07
C HIS A 94 -4.99 33.65 -35.97
N ASN A 95 -3.80 34.26 -36.01
CA ASN A 95 -2.76 34.22 -34.98
C ASN A 95 -3.18 34.93 -33.68
N LYS A 96 -2.86 34.34 -32.51
CA LYS A 96 -2.46 35.06 -31.28
C LYS A 96 -1.48 34.22 -30.47
N SER A 97 -0.29 34.77 -30.25
CA SER A 97 0.66 34.33 -29.23
C SER A 97 0.33 35.00 -27.89
N ALA A 98 0.32 34.25 -26.79
CA ALA A 98 0.88 34.59 -25.48
C ALA A 98 0.42 33.63 -24.37
N ALA A 99 1.41 33.03 -23.70
CA ALA A 99 1.53 32.77 -22.26
C ALA A 99 0.57 31.80 -21.51
N LEU A 100 1.22 30.82 -20.86
CA LEU A 100 1.02 30.34 -19.48
C LEU A 100 -0.42 30.05 -19.01
N ASP A 101 -0.76 28.77 -18.80
CA ASP A 101 -0.65 28.12 -17.49
C ASP A 101 -1.32 26.74 -17.51
N GLY A 102 -0.98 25.94 -16.50
CA GLY A 102 -1.09 24.49 -16.48
C GLY A 102 -2.47 23.88 -16.76
N LEU A 103 -2.43 22.71 -17.40
CA LEU A 103 -3.39 21.64 -17.20
C LEU A 103 -2.76 20.32 -17.65
N ASP A 104 -2.39 19.46 -16.69
CA ASP A 104 -2.84 18.06 -16.73
C ASP A 104 -2.72 17.45 -15.33
N MET A 105 -3.73 17.74 -14.51
CA MET A 105 -3.98 17.08 -13.23
C MET A 105 -5.32 16.35 -13.32
N THR A 106 -5.60 15.63 -14.40
CA THR A 106 -6.80 14.78 -14.48
C THR A 106 -6.61 13.66 -15.51
N LEU A 107 -5.76 12.68 -15.19
CA LEU A 107 -5.91 11.35 -15.77
C LEU A 107 -6.24 10.35 -14.65
N THR A 108 -7.44 10.49 -14.08
CA THR A 108 -8.10 9.40 -13.36
C THR A 108 -8.46 8.32 -14.38
N LYS A 109 -7.52 7.42 -14.68
CA LYS A 109 -7.86 6.16 -15.36
C LYS A 109 -8.74 5.34 -14.41
N PRO A 110 -9.98 4.98 -14.80
CA PRO A 110 -10.79 4.06 -14.03
C PRO A 110 -10.08 2.70 -13.92
N LEU A 111 -10.23 2.05 -12.77
CA LEU A 111 -9.78 0.67 -12.56
C LEU A 111 -10.34 -0.24 -13.68
N PRO A 112 -9.55 -1.18 -14.22
CA PRO A 112 -10.06 -2.14 -15.20
C PRO A 112 -11.22 -2.94 -14.60
N PRO A 113 -12.27 -3.25 -15.39
CA PRO A 113 -13.45 -3.93 -14.89
C PRO A 113 -13.07 -5.32 -14.40
N THR A 114 -13.46 -5.63 -13.17
CA THR A 114 -13.41 -6.96 -12.55
C THR A 114 -14.24 -7.94 -13.39
N GLY A 115 -13.61 -8.59 -14.37
CA GLY A 115 -14.18 -9.77 -15.00
C GLY A 115 -14.21 -10.93 -14.01
N ASN A 116 -15.41 -11.35 -13.58
CA ASN A 116 -15.71 -12.64 -12.92
C ASN A 116 -14.60 -13.24 -12.03
N LEU A 117 -14.39 -12.73 -10.80
CA LEU A 117 -13.17 -13.05 -10.03
C LEU A 117 -13.34 -14.22 -9.05
N ILE A 118 -13.15 -15.46 -9.51
CA ILE A 118 -12.49 -16.42 -8.63
C ILE A 118 -11.00 -16.09 -8.72
N VAL A 119 -10.40 -15.66 -7.61
CA VAL A 119 -8.99 -15.26 -7.55
C VAL A 119 -8.16 -16.47 -7.18
N TYR A 120 -7.32 -16.90 -8.12
CA TYR A 120 -6.37 -17.99 -7.93
C TYR A 120 -4.92 -17.52 -8.01
N ASP A 121 -4.64 -16.37 -8.62
CA ASP A 121 -3.28 -15.86 -8.80
C ASP A 121 -2.64 -15.58 -7.44
N LYS A 122 -1.51 -16.22 -7.15
CA LYS A 122 -0.81 -16.07 -5.87
C LYS A 122 -0.24 -14.69 -5.66
N ASP A 123 0.26 -14.09 -6.74
CA ASP A 123 0.88 -12.78 -6.75
C ASP A 123 0.72 -12.11 -8.13
N CYS A 124 1.29 -10.91 -8.27
CA CYS A 124 1.25 -10.18 -9.54
C CYS A 124 2.03 -10.86 -10.67
N SER A 125 2.97 -11.77 -10.37
CA SER A 125 3.76 -12.47 -11.38
C SER A 125 2.93 -13.52 -12.10
N GLU A 126 2.16 -14.34 -11.38
CA GLU A 126 1.22 -15.29 -11.99
C GLU A 126 0.14 -14.57 -12.81
N LEU A 127 -0.35 -13.44 -12.31
CA LEU A 127 -1.29 -12.59 -13.04
C LEU A 127 -0.68 -12.04 -14.33
N PHE A 128 0.58 -11.59 -14.28
CA PHE A 128 1.29 -11.07 -15.44
C PHE A 128 1.54 -12.17 -16.48
N ASP A 129 1.96 -13.36 -16.07
CA ASP A 129 2.16 -14.49 -16.98
C ASP A 129 0.87 -14.90 -17.68
N ARG A 130 -0.26 -14.83 -16.97
CA ARG A 130 -1.57 -15.22 -17.50
C ARG A 130 -2.17 -14.19 -18.45
N GLN A 131 -2.07 -12.90 -18.14
CA GLN A 131 -2.84 -11.85 -18.83
C GLN A 131 -2.02 -10.66 -19.34
N ARG A 132 -0.79 -10.47 -18.85
CA ARG A 132 0.03 -9.26 -19.05
C ARG A 132 -0.77 -7.97 -18.93
N PRO A 133 -1.51 -7.77 -17.82
CA PRO A 133 -2.33 -6.59 -17.70
C PRO A 133 -1.46 -5.34 -17.46
N SER A 134 -2.04 -4.15 -17.59
CA SER A 134 -1.35 -2.90 -17.23
C SER A 134 -1.14 -2.79 -15.72
N SER A 135 -0.19 -1.95 -15.28
CA SER A 135 -0.04 -1.61 -13.86
C SER A 135 -1.37 -1.13 -13.24
N GLY A 136 -1.62 -1.50 -11.99
CA GLY A 136 -2.88 -1.17 -11.31
C GLY A 136 -3.14 -2.01 -10.08
N PHE A 137 -4.30 -1.80 -9.45
CA PHE A 137 -4.72 -2.60 -8.31
C PHE A 137 -5.44 -3.87 -8.75
N TYR A 138 -5.00 -5.01 -8.21
CA TYR A 138 -5.57 -6.33 -8.49
C TYR A 138 -5.75 -7.12 -7.19
N ARG A 139 -6.63 -8.11 -7.21
CA ARG A 139 -6.76 -9.06 -6.10
C ARG A 139 -5.87 -10.26 -6.36
N ILE A 140 -5.15 -10.67 -5.33
CA ILE A 140 -4.31 -11.88 -5.34
C ILE A 140 -4.66 -12.76 -4.14
N ARG A 141 -4.27 -14.02 -4.19
CA ARG A 141 -4.49 -15.00 -3.13
C ARG A 141 -3.24 -15.87 -2.94
N PRO A 142 -2.24 -15.40 -2.18
CA PRO A 142 -0.99 -16.13 -1.98
C PRO A 142 -1.18 -17.52 -1.38
N LYS A 143 -2.09 -17.64 -0.41
CA LYS A 143 -2.39 -18.90 0.30
C LYS A 143 -3.82 -19.37 0.03
N LEU A 144 -4.00 -20.66 -0.25
CA LEU A 144 -5.31 -21.27 -0.52
C LEU A 144 -6.32 -21.06 0.62
N HIS A 145 -5.88 -21.02 1.88
CA HIS A 145 -6.77 -20.84 3.03
C HIS A 145 -6.93 -19.37 3.47
N GLN A 146 -6.41 -18.42 2.70
CA GLN A 146 -6.52 -16.99 2.97
C GLN A 146 -7.54 -16.34 2.04
N GLU A 147 -8.23 -15.31 2.54
CA GLU A 147 -9.08 -14.45 1.71
C GLU A 147 -8.24 -13.63 0.72
N PRO A 148 -8.66 -13.50 -0.56
CA PRO A 148 -7.97 -12.65 -1.51
C PRO A 148 -7.93 -11.18 -1.06
N PHE A 149 -6.79 -10.52 -1.22
CA PHE A 149 -6.60 -9.12 -0.85
C PHE A 149 -6.09 -8.28 -2.02
N LEU A 150 -6.27 -6.96 -1.91
CA LEU A 150 -5.92 -6.00 -2.96
C LEU A 150 -4.44 -5.62 -2.87
N VAL A 151 -3.74 -5.61 -4.00
CA VAL A 151 -2.35 -5.20 -4.14
C VAL A 151 -2.18 -4.30 -5.36
N TYR A 152 -1.15 -3.45 -5.35
CA TYR A 152 -0.74 -2.77 -6.56
C TYR A 152 0.27 -3.65 -7.31
N CYS A 153 -0.08 -4.04 -8.53
CA CYS A 153 0.84 -4.70 -9.45
C CYS A 153 1.55 -3.66 -10.32
N ASP A 154 2.87 -3.64 -10.23
CA ASP A 154 3.72 -2.87 -11.13
C ASP A 154 4.15 -3.78 -12.29
N MET A 155 3.55 -3.53 -13.46
CA MET A 155 3.75 -4.30 -14.68
C MET A 155 4.69 -3.60 -15.66
N ASP A 156 5.06 -2.35 -15.37
CA ASP A 156 5.87 -1.52 -16.27
C ASP A 156 7.38 -1.72 -16.03
N ASP A 157 7.78 -2.18 -14.84
CA ASP A 157 9.18 -2.46 -14.47
C ASP A 157 9.60 -3.91 -14.77
N GLY A 158 9.44 -4.34 -16.02
CA GLY A 158 9.74 -5.71 -16.44
C GLY A 158 8.70 -6.75 -15.98
N GLY A 159 7.53 -6.30 -15.52
CA GLY A 159 6.38 -7.16 -15.25
C GLY A 159 6.37 -7.88 -13.90
N GLY A 160 5.16 -8.11 -13.38
CA GLY A 160 4.92 -9.08 -12.32
C GLY A 160 5.31 -8.68 -10.90
N TRP A 161 5.54 -7.40 -10.62
CA TRP A 161 5.91 -6.97 -9.26
C TRP A 161 4.70 -6.71 -8.38
N THR A 162 4.69 -7.30 -7.19
CA THR A 162 3.71 -7.00 -6.14
C THR A 162 4.27 -5.94 -5.20
N VAL A 163 3.70 -4.73 -5.21
CA VAL A 163 4.15 -3.63 -4.36
C VAL A 163 3.56 -3.77 -2.96
N PHE A 164 4.41 -3.73 -1.92
CA PHE A 164 3.97 -3.81 -0.53
C PHE A 164 4.25 -2.57 0.31
N GLN A 165 5.10 -1.66 -0.17
CA GLN A 165 5.28 -0.33 0.43
C GLN A 165 5.45 0.71 -0.65
N LYS A 166 4.82 1.88 -0.46
CA LYS A 166 5.01 3.04 -1.34
C LYS A 166 4.99 4.35 -0.58
N ARG A 167 5.99 5.21 -0.82
CA ARG A 167 6.06 6.60 -0.34
C ARG A 167 6.25 7.55 -1.52
N ARG A 168 5.59 8.71 -1.49
CA ARG A 168 5.63 9.68 -2.57
C ARG A 168 5.43 11.15 -2.18
N HIS A 169 4.47 11.44 -1.30
CA HIS A 169 3.99 12.81 -1.06
C HIS A 169 3.73 13.15 0.42
N GLY A 170 3.80 12.18 1.32
CA GLY A 170 3.62 12.34 2.75
C GLY A 170 2.19 12.69 3.18
N ARG A 171 1.18 12.10 2.52
CA ARG A 171 -0.24 12.23 2.92
C ARG A 171 -0.67 11.16 3.90
N VAL A 172 -0.01 10.00 3.88
CA VAL A 172 -0.29 8.91 4.82
C VAL A 172 0.69 8.99 5.98
N ASP A 173 0.14 8.97 7.19
CA ASP A 173 0.93 8.89 8.42
C ASP A 173 1.40 7.44 8.65
N PHE A 174 2.72 7.27 8.78
CA PHE A 174 3.38 6.00 9.06
C PHE A 174 3.73 5.83 10.55
N HIS A 175 3.42 6.80 11.41
CA HIS A 175 3.55 6.67 12.86
C HIS A 175 2.40 5.86 13.47
N ARG A 176 2.34 4.58 13.09
CA ARG A 176 1.24 3.67 13.41
C ARG A 176 1.60 2.67 14.51
N ASP A 177 0.56 2.09 15.09
CA ASP A 177 0.69 1.03 16.09
C ASP A 177 0.88 -0.36 15.43
N TRP A 178 1.15 -1.37 16.26
CA TRP A 178 1.38 -2.75 15.83
C TRP A 178 0.23 -3.29 14.97
N VAL A 179 -1.01 -3.06 15.40
CA VAL A 179 -2.20 -3.59 14.73
C VAL A 179 -2.38 -2.96 13.35
N ASP A 180 -2.21 -1.65 13.24
CA ASP A 180 -2.24 -0.95 11.95
C ASP A 180 -1.11 -1.48 11.01
N TYR A 181 0.11 -1.69 11.51
CA TYR A 181 1.21 -2.26 10.71
C TYR A 181 1.00 -3.73 10.33
N ARG A 182 0.33 -4.50 11.19
CA ARG A 182 -0.06 -5.87 10.92
C ARG A 182 -1.07 -5.95 9.78
N ASP A 183 -2.17 -5.20 9.92
CA ASP A 183 -3.34 -5.28 9.04
C ASP A 183 -3.15 -4.46 7.75
N GLY A 184 -2.24 -3.47 7.77
CA GLY A 184 -1.98 -2.58 6.65
C GLY A 184 -2.76 -1.27 6.71
N PHE A 185 -2.24 -0.24 6.04
CA PHE A 185 -2.83 1.10 6.01
C PHE A 185 -2.43 1.87 4.74
N GLY A 186 -3.21 2.89 4.39
CA GLY A 186 -3.05 3.68 3.16
C GLY A 186 -4.35 3.71 2.36
N ASP A 187 -4.36 4.41 1.23
CA ASP A 187 -5.62 4.75 0.54
C ASP A 187 -6.02 3.75 -0.57
N PHE A 188 -5.13 2.85 -1.05
CA PHE A 188 -5.37 1.77 -2.04
C PHE A 188 -6.38 2.09 -3.18
N LYS A 189 -6.47 3.35 -3.60
CA LYS A 189 -7.47 3.84 -4.55
C LYS A 189 -6.83 4.32 -5.83
N LEU A 190 -5.71 5.02 -5.72
CA LEU A 190 -5.00 5.65 -6.81
C LEU A 190 -3.59 5.08 -6.94
N TRP A 191 -3.10 5.05 -8.17
CA TRP A 191 -1.75 4.57 -8.49
C TRP A 191 -0.63 5.33 -7.76
N ASN A 192 -0.90 6.57 -7.33
CA ASN A 192 0.05 7.44 -6.65
C ASN A 192 -0.11 7.47 -5.12
N ASP A 193 -0.99 6.61 -4.57
CA ASP A 193 -1.19 6.52 -3.13
C ASP A 193 0.05 6.00 -2.39
N GLU A 194 0.09 6.30 -1.11
CA GLU A 194 1.06 5.77 -0.17
C GLU A 194 0.38 4.72 0.70
N PHE A 195 1.09 3.63 0.96
CA PHE A 195 0.54 2.55 1.76
C PHE A 195 1.65 1.66 2.33
N TRP A 196 1.26 0.93 3.37
CA TRP A 196 1.91 -0.26 3.86
C TRP A 196 0.91 -1.40 3.71
N LEU A 197 1.29 -2.46 3.00
CA LEU A 197 0.38 -3.56 2.67
C LEU A 197 -0.14 -4.31 3.90
N GLY A 198 0.64 -4.32 4.98
CA GLY A 198 0.35 -5.07 6.21
C GLY A 198 1.28 -6.26 6.37
N ASN A 199 1.85 -6.43 7.56
CA ASN A 199 2.84 -7.47 7.83
C ASN A 199 2.29 -8.88 7.60
N GLU A 200 1.01 -9.14 7.85
CA GLU A 200 0.38 -10.45 7.58
C GLU A 200 0.31 -10.75 6.08
N HIS A 201 -0.02 -9.75 5.27
CA HIS A 201 -0.06 -9.86 3.82
C HIS A 201 1.36 -10.01 3.24
N ILE A 202 2.32 -9.25 3.77
CA ILE A 202 3.74 -9.34 3.40
C ILE A 202 4.31 -10.72 3.76
N TYR A 203 3.99 -11.25 4.95
CA TYR A 203 4.40 -12.59 5.38
C TYR A 203 3.83 -13.66 4.44
N SER A 204 2.56 -13.52 4.08
CA SER A 204 1.89 -14.44 3.16
C SER A 204 2.57 -14.48 1.79
N LEU A 205 3.03 -13.33 1.29
CA LEU A 205 3.78 -13.22 0.03
C LEU A 205 5.20 -13.80 0.13
N LEU A 206 5.88 -13.59 1.26
CA LEU A 206 7.31 -13.88 1.38
C LEU A 206 7.63 -15.23 2.02
N SER A 207 6.64 -15.95 2.56
CA SER A 207 6.89 -17.15 3.38
C SER A 207 7.42 -18.37 2.63
N GLU A 208 7.23 -18.48 1.30
CA GLU A 208 7.58 -19.71 0.53
C GLU A 208 9.06 -19.79 0.13
N GLY A 209 9.88 -18.79 0.48
CA GLY A 209 11.31 -18.71 0.12
C GLY A 209 11.53 -18.50 -1.39
N LYS A 210 12.71 -17.98 -1.78
CA LYS A 210 13.04 -17.59 -3.18
C LYS A 210 12.32 -16.33 -3.67
N ASN A 211 12.19 -15.32 -2.82
CA ASN A 211 11.69 -14.01 -3.23
C ASN A 211 12.84 -13.09 -3.61
N LEU A 212 12.65 -12.30 -4.65
CA LEU A 212 13.46 -11.14 -4.97
C LEU A 212 12.69 -9.90 -4.57
N VAL A 213 13.26 -9.08 -3.68
CA VAL A 213 12.69 -7.77 -3.34
C VAL A 213 13.51 -6.69 -4.01
N LYS A 214 12.83 -5.81 -4.75
CA LYS A 214 13.38 -4.59 -5.32
C LYS A 214 12.92 -3.40 -4.49
N ILE A 215 13.86 -2.52 -4.17
CA ILE A 215 13.63 -1.26 -3.49
C ILE A 215 14.03 -0.15 -4.46
N ASP A 216 13.04 0.60 -4.94
CA ASP A 216 13.24 1.77 -5.78
C ASP A 216 13.30 3.03 -4.94
N LEU A 217 14.32 3.87 -5.19
CA LEU A 217 14.58 5.10 -4.45
C LEU A 217 14.66 6.29 -5.42
N MET A 218 14.11 7.44 -5.02
CA MET A 218 14.25 8.70 -5.75
C MET A 218 14.48 9.86 -4.79
N ASP A 219 15.42 10.73 -5.15
CA ASP A 219 15.71 11.97 -4.43
C ASP A 219 14.88 13.16 -4.94
N TRP A 220 15.12 14.34 -4.38
CA TRP A 220 14.37 15.54 -4.75
C TRP A 220 14.79 16.17 -6.08
N ASP A 221 15.99 15.84 -6.56
CA ASP A 221 16.55 16.26 -7.84
C ASP A 221 16.16 15.30 -8.99
N GLY A 222 15.40 14.25 -8.66
CA GLY A 222 14.92 13.25 -9.62
C GLY A 222 15.93 12.14 -9.91
N GLN A 223 17.08 12.11 -9.24
CA GLN A 223 18.02 11.00 -9.32
C GLN A 223 17.39 9.75 -8.73
N ARG A 224 17.64 8.62 -9.38
CA ARG A 224 17.09 7.31 -8.99
C ARG A 224 18.22 6.38 -8.62
N SER A 225 17.92 5.49 -7.68
CA SER A 225 18.78 4.37 -7.34
C SER A 225 17.90 3.20 -6.91
N TYR A 226 18.48 2.01 -6.84
CA TYR A 226 17.75 0.81 -6.49
C TYR A 226 18.63 -0.17 -5.72
N ALA A 227 17.96 -1.03 -4.95
CA ALA A 227 18.58 -2.15 -4.24
C ALA A 227 17.73 -3.41 -4.46
N PHE A 228 18.39 -4.52 -4.72
CA PHE A 228 17.81 -5.84 -4.77
C PHE A 228 18.33 -6.67 -3.60
N TYR A 229 17.44 -7.48 -3.05
CA TYR A 229 17.78 -8.48 -2.04
C TYR A 229 17.12 -9.81 -2.41
N ASP A 230 17.95 -10.84 -2.58
CA ASP A 230 17.44 -12.20 -2.75
C ASP A 230 17.00 -12.81 -1.41
N ASN A 231 16.26 -13.92 -1.50
CA ASN A 231 15.77 -14.71 -0.37
C ASN A 231 15.15 -13.85 0.75
N PHE A 232 14.53 -12.73 0.36
CA PHE A 232 13.94 -11.80 1.30
C PHE A 232 12.70 -12.45 1.93
N ARG A 233 12.65 -12.48 3.25
CA ARG A 233 11.59 -13.13 4.00
C ARG A 233 11.36 -12.46 5.33
N ILE A 234 10.13 -12.58 5.81
CA ILE A 234 9.78 -12.25 7.19
C ILE A 234 9.16 -13.48 7.85
N THR A 235 9.28 -13.59 9.16
CA THR A 235 8.60 -14.62 9.94
C THR A 235 7.15 -14.21 10.25
N ASP A 236 6.43 -15.05 11.00
CA ASP A 236 5.04 -14.81 11.38
C ASP A 236 4.93 -13.81 12.56
N GLU A 237 3.70 -13.52 12.98
CA GLU A 237 3.44 -12.61 14.11
C GLU A 237 4.04 -13.13 15.43
N ALA A 238 4.06 -14.45 15.64
CA ALA A 238 4.59 -15.06 16.86
C ALA A 238 6.08 -14.75 17.03
N ASP A 239 6.82 -14.70 15.93
CA ASP A 239 8.20 -14.26 15.87
C ASP A 239 8.34 -12.82 15.33
N LYS A 240 7.33 -11.99 15.60
CA LYS A 240 7.37 -10.53 15.41
C LYS A 240 7.82 -10.08 14.01
N TYR A 241 7.45 -10.80 12.97
CA TYR A 241 7.78 -10.49 11.57
C TYR A 241 9.28 -10.28 11.34
N ARG A 242 10.13 -11.07 11.98
CA ARG A 242 11.59 -10.95 11.91
C ARG A 242 12.09 -10.97 10.46
N LEU A 243 12.89 -9.97 10.09
CA LEU A 243 13.42 -9.81 8.74
C LEU A 243 14.63 -10.72 8.51
N GLN A 244 14.70 -11.32 7.33
CA GLN A 244 15.91 -11.98 6.81
C GLN A 244 15.98 -11.75 5.30
N TYR A 245 17.19 -11.69 4.77
CA TYR A 245 17.47 -11.58 3.35
C TYR A 245 18.86 -12.15 3.05
N GLY A 246 19.12 -12.49 1.80
CA GLY A 246 20.41 -12.98 1.35
C GLY A 246 21.25 -11.88 0.68
N GLN A 247 21.70 -12.12 -0.54
CA GLN A 247 22.66 -11.25 -1.22
C GLN A 247 22.02 -9.95 -1.70
N TYR A 248 22.82 -8.89 -1.60
CA TYR A 248 22.50 -7.57 -2.13
C TYR A 248 23.06 -7.40 -3.54
N SER A 249 22.29 -6.73 -4.41
CA SER A 249 22.79 -6.11 -5.65
C SER A 249 22.12 -4.75 -5.89
N GLY A 250 22.70 -3.93 -6.78
CA GLY A 250 22.14 -2.65 -7.18
C GLY A 250 23.02 -1.44 -6.87
N SER A 251 22.49 -0.26 -7.13
CA SER A 251 23.24 1.01 -7.16
C SER A 251 23.12 1.85 -5.89
N ALA A 252 22.22 1.51 -4.96
CA ALA A 252 21.93 2.31 -3.77
C ALA A 252 22.91 2.07 -2.59
N GLY A 253 23.74 1.05 -2.71
CA GLY A 253 24.51 0.49 -1.60
C GLY A 253 23.65 -0.34 -0.65
N ASP A 254 24.28 -1.27 0.06
CA ASP A 254 23.62 -2.18 1.01
C ASP A 254 23.37 -1.51 2.36
N ALA A 255 22.31 -0.72 2.45
CA ALA A 255 21.95 -0.06 3.72
C ALA A 255 21.25 -0.99 4.71
N LEU A 256 20.67 -2.12 4.28
CA LEU A 256 20.01 -3.04 5.22
C LEU A 256 21.05 -3.82 6.04
N SER A 257 22.18 -4.19 5.45
CA SER A 257 23.28 -4.85 6.17
C SER A 257 24.12 -3.90 7.01
N GLY A 258 23.89 -2.59 6.91
CA GLY A 258 24.67 -1.55 7.57
C GLY A 258 25.85 -1.04 6.74
N SER A 259 26.43 0.06 7.19
CA SER A 259 27.56 0.73 6.52
C SER A 259 28.89 -0.05 6.69
N ARG A 260 29.93 0.36 5.95
CA ARG A 260 31.21 -0.37 5.75
C ARG A 260 32.07 -0.52 7.01
N GLY A 261 31.73 0.12 8.12
CA GLY A 261 32.43 -0.01 9.39
C GLY A 261 31.91 -1.18 10.22
N VAL A 262 32.79 -2.01 10.77
CA VAL A 262 32.42 -3.17 11.62
C VAL A 262 31.46 -2.78 12.74
N VAL A 263 31.68 -1.60 13.36
CA VAL A 263 30.86 -1.09 14.46
C VAL A 263 29.45 -0.68 13.99
N GLU A 264 29.37 -0.02 12.85
CA GLU A 264 28.11 0.38 12.24
C GLU A 264 27.34 -0.86 11.77
N GLN A 265 28.03 -1.84 11.20
CA GLN A 265 27.42 -3.07 10.71
C GLN A 265 26.70 -3.86 11.81
N TRP A 266 27.32 -4.09 12.98
CA TRP A 266 26.65 -4.82 14.06
C TRP A 266 25.46 -4.06 14.68
N SER A 267 25.54 -2.72 14.68
CA SER A 267 24.52 -1.86 15.31
C SER A 267 23.34 -1.56 14.38
N SER A 268 23.55 -1.58 13.06
CA SER A 268 22.57 -1.10 12.07
C SER A 268 22.11 -2.17 11.08
N CYS A 269 22.71 -3.36 11.08
CA CYS A 269 22.22 -4.48 10.28
C CYS A 269 20.80 -4.88 10.72
N LEU A 270 19.89 -4.92 9.75
CA LEU A 270 18.47 -5.20 9.98
C LEU A 270 18.13 -6.69 9.79
N SER A 271 19.04 -7.47 9.22
CA SER A 271 18.87 -8.93 9.12
C SER A 271 18.82 -9.57 10.51
N GLY A 272 17.81 -10.38 10.74
CA GLY A 272 17.49 -11.02 12.01
C GLY A 272 16.79 -10.11 13.02
N MET A 273 16.48 -8.86 12.69
CA MET A 273 15.77 -7.96 13.58
C MET A 273 14.27 -8.20 13.55
N HIS A 274 13.67 -8.13 14.74
CA HIS A 274 12.22 -8.12 14.92
C HIS A 274 11.63 -6.80 14.46
N PHE A 275 10.37 -6.83 14.01
CA PHE A 275 9.65 -5.60 13.71
C PHE A 275 9.29 -4.89 15.01
N SER A 276 9.35 -3.57 15.02
CA SER A 276 9.03 -2.73 16.18
C SER A 276 8.12 -1.58 15.74
N THR A 277 7.23 -1.17 16.63
CA THR A 277 6.28 -0.06 16.43
C THR A 277 6.20 0.76 17.71
N ARG A 278 5.53 1.92 17.67
CA ARG A 278 5.48 2.86 18.81
C ARG A 278 4.96 2.24 20.11
N ASP A 279 4.10 1.23 20.03
CA ASP A 279 3.44 0.54 21.14
C ASP A 279 4.00 -0.86 21.40
N GLN A 280 4.93 -1.34 20.56
CA GLN A 280 5.57 -2.64 20.75
C GLN A 280 7.05 -2.57 20.34
N ASP A 281 7.91 -2.45 21.34
CA ASP A 281 9.36 -2.41 21.18
C ASP A 281 9.97 -3.82 21.18
N ASN A 282 10.66 -4.16 20.09
CA ASN A 282 11.41 -5.40 19.91
C ASN A 282 12.81 -5.11 19.36
N ASP A 283 13.30 -3.88 19.51
CA ASP A 283 14.61 -3.48 19.00
C ASP A 283 15.75 -3.81 20.00
N ARG A 284 16.99 -3.47 19.64
CA ARG A 284 18.20 -3.78 20.45
C ARG A 284 18.77 -2.53 21.14
N TYR A 285 18.00 -1.45 21.20
CA TYR A 285 18.38 -0.21 21.83
C TYR A 285 17.92 -0.20 23.29
N LEU A 286 18.87 -0.34 24.22
CA LEU A 286 18.53 -0.50 25.64
C LEU A 286 18.11 0.81 26.33
N GLN A 287 18.36 1.95 25.70
CA GLN A 287 18.16 3.27 26.32
C GLN A 287 16.81 3.91 25.95
N GLY A 288 16.04 3.32 25.05
CA GLY A 288 14.81 3.89 24.55
C GLY A 288 14.17 2.99 23.51
N SER A 289 13.31 3.57 22.66
CA SER A 289 12.63 2.84 21.60
C SER A 289 12.86 3.54 20.26
N CYS A 290 13.52 2.87 19.33
CA CYS A 290 13.82 3.42 18.02
C CYS A 290 12.54 3.72 17.24
N ALA A 291 11.49 2.91 17.40
CA ALA A 291 10.21 3.16 16.77
C ALA A 291 9.53 4.44 17.26
N GLN A 292 9.71 4.80 18.53
CA GLN A 292 9.20 6.05 19.10
C GLN A 292 10.03 7.27 18.65
N GLU A 293 11.36 7.16 18.67
CA GLU A 293 12.27 8.23 18.22
C GLU A 293 12.08 8.52 16.72
N ASN A 294 11.98 7.48 15.90
CA ASN A 294 11.85 7.57 14.43
C ASN A 294 10.41 7.72 13.94
N LYS A 295 9.43 7.63 14.84
CA LYS A 295 7.98 7.80 14.55
C LYS A 295 7.50 6.92 13.40
N ALA A 296 7.94 5.68 13.36
CA ALA A 296 7.61 4.72 12.32
C ALA A 296 7.75 3.28 12.82
N GLY A 297 7.05 2.35 12.17
CA GLY A 297 7.29 0.91 12.36
C GLY A 297 8.34 0.39 11.38
N TRP A 298 9.31 -0.37 11.87
CA TRP A 298 10.41 -0.92 11.08
C TRP A 298 11.13 -2.07 11.79
N TRP A 299 12.03 -2.75 11.08
CA TRP A 299 12.94 -3.75 11.66
C TRP A 299 14.15 -3.09 12.31
N TYR A 300 13.96 -2.47 13.47
CA TYR A 300 15.03 -1.74 14.15
C TYR A 300 16.04 -2.67 14.87
N ASN A 301 17.32 -2.31 14.81
CA ASN A 301 18.41 -2.88 15.62
C ASN A 301 18.76 -1.91 16.75
N ARG A 302 19.96 -1.32 16.79
CA ARG A 302 20.21 -0.04 17.47
C ARG A 302 19.80 1.08 16.53
N CYS A 303 18.49 1.08 16.26
CA CYS A 303 17.80 1.86 15.26
C CYS A 303 18.08 1.37 13.84
N HIS A 304 18.71 2.15 12.96
CA HIS A 304 18.75 1.79 11.54
C HIS A 304 19.91 2.44 10.78
N ALA A 305 20.26 1.83 9.64
CA ALA A 305 21.02 2.48 8.56
C ALA A 305 20.11 2.82 7.34
N ALA A 306 18.88 2.31 7.35
CA ALA A 306 17.83 2.62 6.40
C ALA A 306 16.47 2.54 7.07
N ASN A 307 15.61 3.52 6.81
CA ASN A 307 14.24 3.54 7.28
C ASN A 307 13.36 4.16 6.20
N LEU A 308 12.63 3.32 5.46
CA LEU A 308 11.73 3.77 4.39
C LEU A 308 10.34 4.18 4.92
N ASN A 309 10.06 3.88 6.18
CA ASN A 309 8.79 4.18 6.85
C ASN A 309 8.85 5.47 7.67
N GLY A 310 10.03 6.10 7.79
CA GLY A 310 10.22 7.34 8.53
C GLY A 310 9.34 8.50 8.09
N LYS A 311 9.42 9.59 8.83
CA LYS A 311 8.69 10.82 8.60
C LYS A 311 9.05 11.44 7.25
N PHE A 312 8.04 11.88 6.52
CA PHE A 312 8.23 12.47 5.20
C PHE A 312 8.69 13.93 5.33
N TYR A 313 9.98 14.19 5.16
CA TYR A 313 10.51 15.56 5.05
C TYR A 313 10.58 16.01 3.60
N ARG A 314 10.01 17.19 3.33
CA ARG A 314 10.08 17.80 2.00
C ARG A 314 11.45 18.43 1.76
N ARG A 315 11.91 18.41 0.50
CA ARG A 315 13.15 19.05 0.02
C ARG A 315 14.47 18.37 0.43
N GLY A 316 14.41 17.11 0.86
CA GLY A 316 15.61 16.29 1.06
C GLY A 316 16.22 16.50 2.42
N LYS A 317 17.17 17.44 2.52
CA LYS A 317 17.89 17.72 3.77
C LYS A 317 16.93 18.25 4.83
N TYR A 318 17.01 17.71 6.03
CA TYR A 318 16.17 18.11 7.16
C TYR A 318 16.99 18.29 8.43
N LYS A 319 16.38 18.99 9.40
CA LYS A 319 16.90 19.13 10.76
C LYS A 319 15.79 18.72 11.72
N ALA A 320 16.12 17.79 12.60
CA ALA A 320 15.23 17.24 13.60
C ALA A 320 16.07 16.81 14.81
N GLU A 321 15.40 16.39 15.88
CA GLU A 321 16.06 15.84 17.07
C GLU A 321 16.76 14.50 16.78
N TYR A 322 16.12 13.68 15.94
CA TYR A 322 16.60 12.38 15.48
C TYR A 322 16.63 12.33 13.96
N ASP A 323 17.32 11.34 13.40
CA ASP A 323 17.35 11.02 11.98
C ASP A 323 16.09 10.24 11.52
N ASP A 324 14.92 10.80 11.85
CA ASP A 324 13.59 10.20 11.71
C ASP A 324 13.00 10.27 10.28
N GLY A 325 13.81 10.57 9.26
CA GLY A 325 13.39 10.72 7.88
C GLY A 325 13.21 9.42 7.09
N ILE A 326 12.81 9.54 5.82
CA ILE A 326 12.82 8.42 4.87
C ILE A 326 14.23 8.28 4.31
N VAL A 327 15.06 7.39 4.87
CA VAL A 327 16.51 7.42 4.65
C VAL A 327 17.06 6.12 4.08
N TRP A 328 18.13 6.26 3.30
CA TRP A 328 18.96 5.16 2.81
C TRP A 328 20.43 5.57 2.97
N GLY A 329 21.06 5.13 4.07
CA GLY A 329 22.33 5.65 4.56
C GLY A 329 23.46 5.58 3.54
N THR A 330 23.55 4.49 2.78
CA THR A 330 24.61 4.26 1.79
C THR A 330 24.47 5.09 0.51
N TRP A 331 23.34 5.79 0.32
CA TRP A 331 23.11 6.61 -0.89
C TRP A 331 23.09 8.11 -0.60
N LYS A 332 22.23 8.58 0.33
CA LYS A 332 22.08 10.02 0.64
C LYS A 332 22.40 10.37 2.08
N GLY A 333 22.81 9.40 2.90
CA GLY A 333 23.01 9.55 4.33
C GLY A 333 21.71 9.61 5.12
N LEU A 334 21.82 9.76 6.45
CA LEU A 334 20.69 9.70 7.38
C LEU A 334 19.97 11.05 7.55
N TRP A 335 20.58 12.17 7.15
CA TRP A 335 20.00 13.52 7.24
C TRP A 335 19.40 14.03 5.92
N TYR A 336 19.05 13.11 5.02
CA TYR A 336 18.38 13.40 3.75
C TYR A 336 17.16 12.47 3.58
N SER A 337 15.97 13.03 3.63
CA SER A 337 14.72 12.29 3.41
C SER A 337 14.45 12.16 1.91
N LEU A 338 14.33 10.92 1.43
CA LEU A 338 14.00 10.60 0.05
C LEU A 338 12.61 11.11 -0.34
N ARG A 339 12.44 11.36 -1.64
CA ARG A 339 11.20 11.87 -2.21
C ARG A 339 10.22 10.74 -2.50
N HIS A 340 10.68 9.69 -3.18
CA HIS A 340 9.86 8.51 -3.45
C HIS A 340 10.60 7.23 -3.04
N THR A 341 9.86 6.28 -2.48
CA THR A 341 10.33 4.92 -2.20
C THR A 341 9.28 3.92 -2.62
N THR A 342 9.69 2.76 -3.10
CA THR A 342 8.79 1.66 -3.38
C THR A 342 9.49 0.36 -3.03
N MET A 343 8.84 -0.48 -2.23
CA MET A 343 9.31 -1.85 -1.98
C MET A 343 8.33 -2.82 -2.65
N LYS A 344 8.88 -3.72 -3.47
CA LYS A 344 8.08 -4.65 -4.25
C LYS A 344 8.77 -6.00 -4.38
N VAL A 345 7.96 -7.05 -4.49
CA VAL A 345 8.40 -8.44 -4.52
C VAL A 345 8.00 -9.12 -5.82
N ARG A 346 8.87 -10.00 -6.29
CA ARG A 346 8.62 -10.95 -7.37
C ARG A 346 9.36 -12.26 -7.05
N PRO A 347 8.89 -13.43 -7.55
CA PRO A 347 9.67 -14.66 -7.46
C PRO A 347 11.08 -14.49 -8.05
N LEU A 348 12.09 -15.11 -7.42
CA LEU A 348 13.49 -15.05 -7.86
C LEU A 348 13.68 -15.66 -9.25
N VAL A 349 12.96 -16.76 -9.53
CA VAL A 349 12.87 -17.34 -10.86
C VAL A 349 11.57 -16.83 -11.48
N PHE A 350 11.70 -15.82 -12.34
CA PHE A 350 10.62 -15.27 -13.13
C PHE A 350 10.95 -15.52 -14.60
N LEU A 351 10.20 -16.41 -15.24
CA LEU A 351 10.38 -16.75 -16.65
C LEU A 351 9.47 -15.83 -17.47
N ASP A 352 10.04 -14.79 -18.09
CA ASP A 352 9.32 -14.14 -19.19
C ASP A 352 9.13 -15.18 -20.31
N ALA A 353 7.95 -15.26 -20.93
CA ALA A 353 7.63 -16.30 -21.92
C ALA A 353 8.52 -16.30 -23.21
N VAL A 354 9.57 -15.48 -23.24
CA VAL A 354 10.63 -15.50 -24.26
C VAL A 354 11.81 -16.38 -23.80
N GLY A 355 11.80 -16.91 -22.56
CA GLY A 355 12.89 -17.70 -22.02
C GLY A 355 14.19 -16.92 -21.92
N SER A 356 14.12 -15.58 -21.90
CA SER A 356 15.32 -14.75 -21.99
C SER A 356 16.03 -14.65 -20.65
N GLY A 357 15.37 -14.96 -19.53
CA GLY A 357 15.98 -14.82 -18.19
C GLY A 357 16.57 -13.42 -17.97
N ALA A 358 16.11 -12.44 -18.74
CA ALA A 358 16.69 -11.12 -18.89
C ALA A 358 15.79 -10.06 -18.28
N GLY A 359 15.10 -10.41 -17.20
CA GLY A 359 14.90 -9.41 -16.16
C GLY A 359 16.27 -9.10 -15.62
N GLU A 360 16.98 -8.13 -16.21
CA GLU A 360 18.27 -7.65 -15.70
C GLU A 360 18.15 -7.46 -14.19
N ILE A 361 18.96 -8.23 -13.45
CA ILE A 361 19.18 -8.12 -12.01
C ILE A 361 20.00 -6.87 -11.74
#